data_AF-A0A962Z8K6-F1
#
_entry.id   AF-A0A962Z8K6-F1
#
_cell.length_a   1.000
_cell.length_b   1.000
_cell.length_c   1.000
_cell.angle_alpha   90.00
_cell.angle_beta   90.00
_cell.angle_gamma   90.00
#
_symmetry.space_group_name_H-M   'P 1'
#
loop_
_entity.id
_entity.type
_entity.pdbx_description
1 polymer ?
#
loop_
_entity_poly.entity_id
_entity_poly.type
_entity_poly.pdbx_seq_one_letter_code
_entity_poly.pdbx_strand_id
1 'polypeptide(L)' 'MRRRHVLATSVFCLPFLATAAMAEPVTITFLHTNDIYEISPDDGQGGFGELATLLERERAANPLTVTT' A
#
# COMPACT_ATOMS: atom_id res chain seq x y z
N MET A 1 32.85 -38.37 15.95
CA MET A 1 32.31 -37.93 14.64
C MET A 1 31.01 -37.11 14.72
N ARG A 2 30.09 -37.32 15.70
CA ARG A 2 28.81 -36.55 15.81
C ARG A 2 28.92 -35.02 15.95
N ARG A 3 29.96 -34.48 16.60
CA ARG A 3 30.13 -33.02 16.80
C ARG A 3 30.43 -32.24 15.52
N ARG A 4 31.06 -32.86 14.51
CA ARG A 4 31.40 -32.23 13.23
C ARG A 4 30.18 -32.08 12.32
N HIS A 5 29.24 -33.01 12.41
CA HIS A 5 27.98 -32.93 11.66
C HIS A 5 27.04 -31.87 12.22
N VAL A 6 26.97 -31.70 13.56
CA VAL A 6 26.14 -30.65 14.18
C VAL A 6 26.60 -29.26 13.73
N LEU A 7 27.91 -28.99 13.71
CA LEU A 7 28.48 -27.72 13.22
C LEU A 7 28.22 -27.49 11.72
N ALA A 8 28.30 -28.53 10.89
CA ALA A 8 28.04 -28.43 9.45
C ALA A 8 26.57 -28.12 9.13
N THR A 9 25.63 -28.68 9.89
CA THR A 9 24.20 -28.39 9.74
C THR A 9 23.84 -26.96 10.19
N SER A 10 24.50 -26.44 11.22
CA SER A 10 24.29 -25.06 11.70
C SER A 10 24.67 -23.99 10.67
N VAL A 11 25.76 -24.20 9.92
CA VAL A 11 26.25 -23.25 8.90
C VAL A 11 25.35 -23.26 7.65
N PHE A 12 24.75 -24.40 7.31
CA PHE A 12 23.88 -24.52 6.13
C PHE A 12 22.53 -23.78 6.27
N CYS A 13 22.06 -23.54 7.51
CA CYS A 13 20.83 -22.77 7.77
C CYS A 13 21.03 -21.25 7.84
N LEU A 14 22.27 -20.74 7.98
CA LEU A 14 22.53 -19.29 8.03
C LEU A 14 22.04 -18.49 6.81
N PRO A 15 22.17 -18.95 5.55
CA PRO A 15 21.71 -18.17 4.40
C PRO A 15 20.18 -18.05 4.31
N PHE A 16 19.42 -18.97 4.93
CA PHE A 16 17.95 -18.89 4.97
C PHE A 16 17.42 -17.84 5.95
N LEU A 17 18.22 -17.42 6.92
CA LEU A 17 17.86 -16.33 7.85
C LEU A 17 18.11 -14.93 7.24
N ALA A 18 18.90 -14.83 6.18
CA ALA A 18 19.29 -13.56 5.55
C ALA A 18 18.27 -13.04 4.50
N THR A 19 17.20 -13.79 4.22
CA THR A 19 16.16 -13.41 3.24
C THR A 19 15.11 -12.43 3.77
N ALA A 20 15.22 -11.99 5.02
CA ALA A 20 14.13 -11.33 5.74
C ALA A 20 13.87 -9.84 5.40
N ALA A 21 14.50 -9.23 4.39
CA ALA A 21 14.37 -7.77 4.20
C ALA A 21 14.46 -7.25 2.77
N MET A 22 14.12 -8.05 1.76
CA MET A 22 13.98 -7.55 0.38
C MET A 22 12.51 -7.18 0.14
N ALA A 23 12.02 -6.12 0.78
CA ALA A 23 10.71 -5.58 0.47
C ALA A 23 10.81 -4.70 -0.78
N GLU A 24 9.97 -4.96 -1.77
CA GLU A 24 9.88 -4.09 -2.95
C GLU A 24 9.30 -2.73 -2.55
N PRO A 25 9.80 -1.61 -3.09
CA PRO A 25 9.15 -0.32 -2.92
C PRO A 25 7.73 -0.37 -3.48
N VAL A 26 6.76 0.04 -2.67
CA VAL A 26 5.35 0.09 -3.06
C VAL A 26 4.88 1.54 -3.05
N THR A 27 4.13 1.94 -4.07
CA THR A 27 3.46 3.24 -4.10
C THR A 27 2.06 3.11 -3.51
N ILE A 28 1.73 3.98 -2.55
CA ILE A 28 0.40 4.07 -1.94
C ILE A 28 -0.19 5.43 -2.29
N THR A 29 -1.40 5.45 -2.82
CA THR A 29 -2.11 6.66 -3.20
C THR A 29 -3.13 7.02 -2.11
N PHE A 30 -2.97 8.18 -1.48
CA PHE A 30 -3.93 8.69 -0.50
C PHE A 30 -4.88 9.67 -1.19
N LEU A 31 -6.18 9.34 -1.20
CA LEU A 31 -7.24 10.23 -1.65
C LEU A 31 -7.94 10.80 -0.43
N HIS A 32 -7.59 12.02 -0.05
CA HIS A 32 -8.11 12.66 1.15
C HIS A 32 -9.08 13.79 0.79
N THR A 33 -10.24 13.80 1.47
CA THR A 33 -11.15 14.95 1.46
C THR A 33 -11.46 15.37 2.88
N ASN A 34 -11.56 16.67 3.10
CA ASN A 34 -11.97 17.22 4.38
C ASN A 34 -12.91 18.40 4.15
N ASP A 35 -13.79 18.65 5.12
CA ASP A 35 -14.61 19.86 5.19
C ASP A 35 -15.39 20.15 3.89
N ILE A 36 -16.11 19.15 3.36
CA ILE A 36 -16.78 19.30 2.06
C ILE A 36 -17.91 20.35 2.11
N TYR A 37 -18.58 20.52 3.25
CA TYR A 37 -19.69 21.45 3.54
C TYR A 37 -20.92 21.38 2.61
N GLU A 38 -20.73 21.42 1.30
CA GLU A 38 -21.77 21.44 0.28
C GLU A 38 -21.96 20.07 -0.38
N ILE A 39 -23.20 19.58 -0.35
CA ILE A 39 -23.57 18.30 -0.97
C ILE A 39 -23.83 18.49 -2.48
N SER A 40 -24.49 19.59 -2.84
CA SER A 40 -24.75 19.98 -4.22
C SER A 40 -23.64 20.87 -4.78
N PRO A 41 -23.46 20.92 -6.10
CA PRO A 41 -22.54 21.87 -6.73
C PRO A 41 -22.90 23.32 -6.38
N ASP A 42 -21.88 24.14 -6.16
CA ASP A 42 -21.99 25.61 -6.05
C ASP A 42 -21.38 26.24 -7.30
N ASP A 43 -22.10 27.15 -7.95
CA ASP A 43 -21.76 27.68 -9.29
C ASP A 43 -21.37 26.60 -10.33
N GLY A 44 -21.99 25.42 -10.21
CA GLY A 44 -21.75 24.28 -11.11
C GLY A 44 -20.46 23.51 -10.85
N GLN A 45 -19.78 23.72 -9.72
CA GLN A 45 -18.55 23.02 -9.36
C GLN A 45 -18.71 22.22 -8.06
N GLY A 46 -18.10 21.04 -8.02
CA GLY A 46 -17.99 20.23 -6.82
C GLY A 46 -19.26 19.45 -6.48
N GLY A 47 -19.54 19.35 -5.18
CA GLY A 47 -20.56 18.47 -4.65
C GLY A 47 -20.21 16.99 -4.73
N PHE A 48 -21.07 16.15 -4.17
CA PHE A 48 -20.77 14.73 -3.99
C PHE A 48 -20.77 13.93 -5.31
N GLY A 49 -21.51 14.38 -6.33
CA GLY A 49 -21.55 13.72 -7.63
C GLY A 49 -20.21 13.81 -8.36
N GLU A 50 -19.64 15.02 -8.43
CA GLU A 50 -18.34 15.22 -9.05
C GLU A 50 -17.23 14.54 -8.23
N LEU A 51 -17.26 14.67 -6.90
CA LEU A 51 -16.31 13.99 -6.03
C LEU A 51 -16.35 12.47 -6.21
N ALA A 52 -17.54 11.86 -6.28
CA ALA A 52 -17.68 10.42 -6.49
C ALA A 52 -17.06 9.98 -7.82
N THR A 53 -17.29 10.75 -8.89
CA THR A 53 -16.72 10.51 -10.21
C THR A 53 -15.19 10.56 -10.18
N LEU A 54 -14.62 11.54 -9.49
CA LEU A 54 -13.17 11.66 -9.32
C LEU A 54 -12.59 10.49 -8.49
N LEU A 55 -13.24 10.14 -7.38
CA LEU A 55 -12.79 9.02 -6.54
C LEU A 55 -12.81 7.70 -7.31
N GLU A 56 -13.84 7.44 -8.11
CA GLU A 56 -13.91 6.24 -8.95
C GLU A 56 -12.77 6.20 -9.96
N ARG A 57 -12.53 7.30 -10.68
CA ARG A 57 -11.44 7.42 -11.65
C ARG A 57 -10.07 7.17 -11.01
N GLU A 58 -9.79 7.83 -9.89
CA GLU A 58 -8.47 7.74 -9.27
C GLU A 58 -8.22 6.37 -8.64
N ARG A 59 -9.25 5.74 -8.05
CA ARG A 59 -9.14 4.36 -7.55
C ARG A 59 -8.94 3.35 -8.68
N ALA A 60 -9.55 3.57 -9.85
CA ALA A 60 -9.34 2.72 -11.01
C ALA A 60 -7.91 2.85 -11.58
N ALA A 61 -7.33 4.05 -11.54
CA ALA A 61 -5.97 4.30 -12.00
C ALA A 61 -4.88 3.84 -11.01
N ASN A 62 -5.20 3.75 -9.71
CA ASN A 62 -4.25 3.47 -8.64
C ASN A 62 -4.64 2.21 -7.84
N PRO A 63 -3.97 1.07 -8.03
CA PRO A 63 -4.38 -0.21 -7.44
C PRO A 63 -4.23 -0.27 -5.91
N LEU A 64 -3.40 0.58 -5.31
CA LEU A 64 -3.16 0.65 -3.86
C LEU A 64 -3.58 2.01 -3.31
N THR A 65 -4.89 2.20 -3.20
CA THR A 65 -5.49 3.46 -2.77
C THR A 65 -6.06 3.37 -1.35
N VAL A 66 -5.85 4.42 -0.56
CA VAL A 66 -6.51 4.65 0.74
C VAL A 66 -7.34 5.93 0.62
N THR A 67 -8.63 5.88 0.98
CA THR A 67 -9.50 7.07 0.99
C THR A 67 -9.85 7.47 2.42
N THR A 68 -9.75 8.76 2.72
CA THR A 68 -9.94 9.32 4.06
C THR A 68 -10.72 10.62 4.06
#